data_AF-A0A843F6N5-F1
#
_entry.id   AF-A0A843F6N5-F1
#
_cell.length_a   1.000
_cell.length_b   1.000
_cell.length_c   1.000
_cell.angle_alpha   90.00
_cell.angle_beta   90.00
_cell.angle_gamma   90.00
#
_symmetry.space_group_name_H-M   'P 1'
#
loop_
_entity.id
_entity.type
_entity.pdbx_description
1 polymer ?
#
loop_
_entity_poly.entity_id
_entity_poly.type
_entity_poly.pdbx_seq_one_letter_code
_entity_poly.pdbx_strand_id
1 'polypeptide(L)' 'MEEVYNSIVMVFDDDFLTPACTTIASILDNKRRSDKYRIYVCTPGLSENSLARLNHFIESSSDVSIIIKKLSTGRYN' A
#
# COMPACT_ATOMS: atom_id res chain seq x y z
N MET A 1 -3.74 -5.76 23.99
CA MET A 1 -2.53 -6.30 23.35
C MET A 1 -2.29 -5.48 22.11
N GLU A 2 -1.05 -5.02 21.90
CA GLU A 2 -0.69 -4.26 20.71
C GLU A 2 -0.67 -5.21 19.50
N GLU A 3 -1.32 -4.83 18.40
CA GLU A 3 -1.27 -5.63 17.18
C GLU A 3 0.10 -5.49 16.51
N VAL A 4 0.77 -6.62 16.27
CA VAL A 4 2.07 -6.66 15.62
C VAL A 4 1.87 -6.72 14.11
N TYR A 5 2.49 -5.79 13.39
CA TYR A 5 2.43 -5.69 11.93
C TYR A 5 3.80 -5.94 11.30
N ASN A 6 3.82 -6.76 10.26
CA ASN A 6 4.95 -6.86 9.33
C ASN A 6 4.93 -5.64 8.41
N SER A 7 6.01 -4.87 8.38
CA SER A 7 6.07 -3.63 7.61
C SER A 7 6.58 -3.86 6.19
N ILE A 8 5.91 -3.28 5.20
CA ILE A 8 6.32 -3.28 3.79
C ILE A 8 6.38 -1.84 3.31
N VAL A 9 7.41 -1.48 2.55
CA VAL A 9 7.50 -0.19 1.87
C VAL A 9 7.36 -0.42 0.37
N MET A 10 6.47 0.32 -0.27
CA MET A 10 6.28 0.32 -1.72
C MET A 10 6.45 1.74 -2.24
N VAL A 11 7.16 1.89 -3.35
CA VAL A 11 7.31 3.18 -4.04
C VAL A 11 6.68 3.06 -5.41
N PHE A 12 5.63 3.82 -5.68
CA PHE A 12 4.95 3.83 -6.97
C PHE A 12 4.19 5.13 -7.22
N ASP A 13 3.96 5.43 -8.50
CA ASP A 13 3.03 6.46 -8.95
C ASP A 13 1.75 5.84 -9.52
N ASP A 14 0.86 6.68 -10.05
CA ASP A 14 -0.45 6.25 -10.56
C ASP A 14 -0.38 5.14 -11.62
N ASP A 15 0.63 5.16 -12.49
CA ASP A 15 0.73 4.19 -13.60
C ASP A 15 1.01 2.78 -13.09
N PHE A 16 1.62 2.67 -11.91
CA PHE A 16 1.98 1.40 -11.27
C PHE A 16 0.96 0.93 -10.21
N LEU A 17 -0.20 1.58 -10.09
CA LEU A 17 -1.24 1.17 -9.14
C LEU A 17 -1.66 -0.29 -9.33
N THR A 18 -1.91 -0.71 -10.57
CA THR A 18 -2.39 -2.08 -10.83
C THR A 18 -1.33 -3.12 -10.45
N PRO A 19 -0.06 -3.02 -10.91
CA PRO A 19 1.02 -3.87 -10.43
C PRO A 19 1.19 -3.87 -8.91
N ALA A 20 1.05 -2.71 -8.26
CA ALA A 20 1.14 -2.60 -6.81
C ALA A 20 0.04 -3.39 -6.11
N CYS A 21 -1.22 -3.24 -6.54
CA CYS A 21 -2.35 -4.02 -6.01
C CYS A 21 -2.16 -5.53 -6.23
N THR A 22 -1.66 -5.96 -7.40
CA THR A 22 -1.35 -7.38 -7.66
C THR A 22 -0.28 -7.90 -6.71
N THR A 23 0.74 -7.11 -6.43
CA THR A 23 1.79 -7.46 -5.46
C THR A 23 1.20 -7.62 -4.06
N ILE A 24 0.36 -6.68 -3.63
CA ILE A 24 -0.31 -6.74 -2.32
C ILE A 24 -1.21 -7.98 -2.24
N ALA A 25 -2.01 -8.26 -3.28
CA ALA A 25 -2.85 -9.46 -3.33
C ALA A 25 -2.01 -10.73 -3.15
N SER A 26 -0.91 -10.86 -3.90
CA SER A 26 -0.03 -12.02 -3.80
C SER A 26 0.56 -12.21 -2.40
N ILE A 27 0.87 -11.12 -1.68
CA ILE A 27 1.34 -11.18 -0.30
C ILE A 27 0.22 -11.68 0.62
N LEU A 28 -1.00 -11.15 0.47
CA LEU A 28 -2.14 -11.53 1.28
C LEU A 28 -2.60 -12.97 1.03
N ASP A 29 -2.48 -13.47 -0.20
CA ASP A 29 -2.85 -14.84 -0.55
C ASP A 29 -1.86 -15.88 -0.01
N ASN A 30 -0.60 -15.48 0.26
CA ASN A 30 0.48 -16.39 0.64
C ASN A 30 1.01 -16.16 2.06
N LYS A 31 0.42 -15.24 2.82
CA LYS A 31 0.82 -14.97 4.20
C LYS A 31 0.44 -16.10 5.15
N ARG A 32 1.06 -16.15 6.33
CA ARG A 32 0.54 -16.98 7.42
C ARG A 32 -0.75 -16.37 7.97
N ARG A 33 -1.66 -17.21 8.48
CA ARG A 33 -2.95 -16.74 9.03
C ARG A 33 -2.79 -15.69 10.14
N SER A 34 -1.72 -15.77 10.93
CA SER A 34 -1.40 -14.82 12.01
C SER A 34 -0.82 -13.49 11.53
N ASP A 35 -0.33 -13.43 10.29
CA ASP A 35 0.41 -12.27 9.81
C ASP A 35 -0.55 -11.14 9.43
N LYS A 36 -0.22 -9.95 9.91
CA LYS A 36 -0.82 -8.68 9.51
C LYS A 36 0.25 -7.79 8.91
N TYR A 37 -0.13 -6.96 7.94
CA TYR A 37 0.81 -6.11 7.20
C TYR A 37 0.46 -4.63 7.30
N ARG A 38 1.51 -3.81 7.41
CA ARG A 38 1.41 -2.35 7.29
C ARG A 38 2.22 -1.91 6.10
N ILE A 39 1.53 -1.45 5.06
CA ILE A 39 2.13 -1.08 3.78
C ILE A 39 2.25 0.44 3.73
N TYR A 40 3.48 0.92 3.66
CA TYR A 40 3.80 2.31 3.48
C TYR A 40 3.93 2.58 1.99
N VAL A 41 3.00 3.35 1.42
CA VAL A 41 2.99 3.73 0.01
C VAL A 41 3.65 5.09 -0.14
N CYS A 42 4.88 5.09 -0.63
CA CYS A 42 5.65 6.27 -0.93
C CYS A 42 5.39 6.67 -2.39
N THR A 43 4.80 7.83 -2.62
CA THR A 43 4.30 8.22 -3.94
C THR A 43 4.50 9.73 -4.15
N PRO A 44 4.79 10.21 -5.39
CA PRO A 44 4.76 11.65 -5.67
C PRO A 44 3.35 12.26 -5.48
N GLY A 45 2.34 11.40 -5.40
CA GLY A 45 0.93 11.74 -5.28
C GLY A 45 0.13 10.81 -6.19
N LEU A 46 -0.92 10.20 -5.64
CA LEU A 46 -1.88 9.46 -6.44
C LEU A 46 -3.04 10.38 -6.83
N SER A 47 -3.65 10.17 -7.99
CA SER A 47 -4.92 10.82 -8.32
C SER A 47 -6.02 10.35 -7.38
N GLU A 48 -7.09 11.14 -7.25
CA GLU A 48 -8.26 10.78 -6.44
C GLU A 48 -8.85 9.42 -6.84
N ASN A 49 -8.92 9.14 -8.15
CA ASN A 49 -9.39 7.86 -8.68
C ASN A 49 -8.49 6.70 -8.25
N SER A 50 -7.16 6.87 -8.34
CA SER A 50 -6.20 5.86 -7.91
C SER A 50 -6.26 5.61 -6.40
N LEU A 51 -6.41 6.67 -5.61
CA LEU A 51 -6.60 6.60 -4.16
C LEU A 51 -7.88 5.85 -3.79
N ALA A 52 -9.00 6.14 -4.46
CA ALA A 52 -10.27 5.45 -4.24
C ALA A 52 -10.18 3.97 -4.60
N ARG A 53 -9.55 3.62 -5.74
CA ARG A 53 -9.32 2.23 -6.15
C ARG A 53 -8.42 1.48 -5.16
N LEU A 54 -7.37 2.13 -4.69
CA LEU A 54 -6.46 1.58 -3.68
C LEU A 54 -7.23 1.31 -2.37
N ASN A 55 -7.96 2.30 -1.85
CA ASN A 55 -8.77 2.15 -0.64
C ASN A 55 -9.79 1.03 -0.77
N HIS A 56 -10.55 0.99 -1.87
CA HIS A 56 -11.55 -0.05 -2.12
C HIS A 56 -10.94 -1.46 -2.15
N PHE A 57 -9.75 -1.60 -2.74
CA PHE A 57 -9.03 -2.87 -2.77
C PHE A 57 -8.68 -3.36 -1.35
N ILE A 58 -8.28 -2.45 -0.45
CA ILE A 58 -7.79 -2.79 0.90
C ILE A 58 -8.93 -2.93 1.92
N GLU A 59 -10.03 -2.16 1.78
CA GLU A 59 -11.19 -2.21 2.67
C GLU A 59 -11.78 -3.62 2.82
N SER A 60 -11.53 -4.48 1.83
CA SER A 60 -11.92 -5.89 1.84
C SER A 60 -11.13 -6.77 2.83
N SER A 61 -10.03 -6.28 3.40
CA SER A 61 -9.10 -7.11 4.20
C SER A 61 -8.76 -6.48 5.56
N SER A 62 -9.06 -7.21 6.64
CA SER A 62 -8.69 -6.85 8.01
C SER A 62 -7.20 -7.02 8.33
N ASP A 63 -6.45 -7.64 7.42
CA ASP A 63 -5.08 -8.08 7.66
C ASP A 63 -4.04 -7.13 7.08
N VAL A 64 -4.47 -6.05 6.45
CA VAL A 64 -3.60 -5.03 5.87
C VAL A 64 -4.06 -3.62 6.25
N SER A 65 -3.08 -2.78 6.57
CA SER A 65 -3.26 -1.33 6.70
C SER A 65 -2.34 -0.63 5.71
N ILE A 66 -2.84 0.41 5.05
CA ILE A 66 -2.03 1.22 4.13
C ILE A 66 -1.86 2.63 4.68
N ILE A 67 -0.62 3.12 4.65
CA ILE A 67 -0.25 4.47 5.03
C ILE A 67 0.40 5.13 3.83
N ILE A 68 -0.28 6.13 3.27
CA ILE A 68 0.23 6.88 2.12
C ILE A 68 1.16 7.99 2.61
N LYS A 69 2.37 8.01 2.06
CA LYS A 69 3.39 9.03 2.27
C LYS A 69 3.65 9.73 0.94
N LYS A 70 3.08 10.94 0.81
CA LYS A 70 3.38 11.80 -0.33
C LYS A 70 4.82 12.28 -0.21
N LEU A 71 5.66 11.91 -1.17
CA LEU A 71 7.03 12.37 -1.29
C LEU A 71 7.03 13.70 -2.06
N SER A 72 7.74 14.71 -1.55
CA SER A 72 7.98 15.91 -2.34
C SER A 72 8.94 15.56 -3.48
N THR A 73 8.54 15.81 -4.72
CA THR A 73 9.44 15.76 -5.88
C THR A 73 10.33 16.99 -5.93
N GLY A 74 10.76 17.50 -4.77
CA GLY A 74 11.64 18.66 -4.68
C GLY A 74 12.82 18.41 -5.60
N ARG A 75 12.92 19.21 -6.67
CA ARG A 75 13.99 19.08 -7.64
C ARG A 75 15.29 19.16 -6.87
N TYR A 76 16.10 18.09 -6.93
CA TYR A 76 17.53 18.20 -6.69
C TYR A 76 18.07 19.07 -7.84
N ASN A 77 17.94 20.39 -7.68
CA ASN A 77 18.60 21.39 -8.51
C ASN A 77 20.01 21.61 -7.97
#